data_AF-A0A9X0D8L0-F1
#
_entry.id   AF-A0A9X0D8L0-F1
#
_cell.length_a   1.000
_cell.length_b   1.000
_cell.length_c   1.000
_cell.angle_alpha   90.00
_cell.angle_beta   90.00
_cell.angle_gamma   90.00
#
_symmetry.space_group_name_H-M   'P 1'
#
loop_
_entity.id
_entity.type
_entity.pdbx_description
1 polymer ?
#
loop_
_entity_poly.entity_id
_entity_poly.type
_entity_poly.pdbx_seq_one_letter_code
_entity_poly.pdbx_strand_id
1 'polypeptide(L)'
;MVPKKVAEEPIQEPKLKESDETSKTNDAKSEAPTTDENTSEDDGKYALGSLCNYCSYCKFCQLCDTDCPCKSTDKKPNCHLCKYCKYCRFCNLCETVCTPGGIIDIVSSAIYNSIPTFDKETKESVDKDIESARKWIKEYL
;
A
#
# COMPACT_ATOMS: atom_id res chain seq x y z
N MET A 1 28.53 -27.41 -15.41
CA MET A 1 29.43 -26.62 -14.54
C MET A 1 29.96 -25.50 -15.41
N VAL A 2 29.65 -24.22 -15.19
CA VAL A 2 29.87 -23.41 -13.99
C VAL A 2 28.76 -22.34 -13.86
N PRO A 3 28.14 -22.10 -12.70
CA PRO A 3 27.26 -20.96 -12.50
C PRO A 3 28.08 -19.66 -12.35
N LYS A 4 27.74 -18.64 -13.13
CA LYS A 4 28.33 -17.29 -13.04
C LYS A 4 27.84 -16.66 -11.73
N LYS A 5 28.75 -16.37 -10.80
CA LYS A 5 28.48 -15.61 -9.57
C LYS A 5 27.96 -14.21 -9.95
N VAL A 6 26.80 -13.84 -9.44
CA VAL A 6 26.38 -12.44 -9.35
C VAL A 6 27.05 -11.89 -8.10
N ALA A 7 27.85 -10.85 -8.27
CA ALA A 7 28.50 -10.14 -7.18
C ALA A 7 27.43 -9.33 -6.42
N GLU A 8 27.41 -9.48 -5.10
CA GLU A 8 26.58 -8.74 -4.17
C GLU A 8 27.26 -7.39 -3.93
N GLU A 9 26.61 -6.28 -4.29
CA GLU A 9 27.13 -4.94 -3.97
C GLU A 9 26.72 -4.54 -2.54
N PRO A 10 27.59 -3.88 -1.75
CA PRO A 10 27.32 -3.59 -0.34
C PRO A 10 26.28 -2.47 -0.19
N ILE A 11 25.27 -2.73 0.65
CA ILE A 11 24.30 -1.73 1.10
C ILE A 11 25.03 -0.73 2.02
N GLN A 12 25.06 0.56 1.65
CA GLN A 12 25.61 1.62 2.49
C GLN A 12 24.55 2.18 3.44
N GLU A 13 24.90 2.29 4.72
CA GLU A 13 24.05 2.87 5.77
C GLU A 13 23.88 4.40 5.62
N PRO A 14 22.68 4.96 5.82
CA PRO A 14 22.50 6.41 5.84
C PRO A 14 23.10 7.04 7.11
N LYS A 15 23.96 8.05 6.93
CA LYS A 15 24.54 8.87 8.01
C LYS A 15 23.53 9.94 8.46
N LEU A 16 23.01 9.82 9.68
CA LEU A 16 22.26 10.87 10.38
C LEU A 16 23.24 11.97 10.81
N LYS A 17 22.98 13.22 10.44
CA LYS A 17 23.72 14.39 10.96
C LYS A 17 22.87 15.10 11.99
N GLU A 18 23.35 15.05 13.22
CA GLU A 18 22.85 15.78 14.38
C GLU A 18 23.50 17.18 14.38
N SER A 19 22.68 18.22 14.49
CA SER A 19 23.12 19.57 14.83
C SER A 19 22.10 20.17 15.78
N ASP A 20 22.54 20.36 17.02
CA ASP A 20 21.80 20.94 18.13
C ASP A 20 22.22 22.39 18.41
N GLU A 21 21.42 23.08 19.23
CA GLU A 21 21.49 24.46 19.77
C GLU A 21 20.92 25.60 18.90
N THR A 22 19.71 26.14 19.14
CA THR A 22 19.05 26.78 20.32
C THR A 22 19.16 28.31 20.32
N SER A 23 18.05 29.02 20.05
CA SER A 23 17.54 30.13 20.91
C SER A 23 16.24 30.81 20.44
N LYS A 24 15.18 30.56 21.22
CA LYS A 24 14.23 31.51 21.85
C LYS A 24 13.10 32.23 21.06
N THR A 25 11.89 31.70 21.34
CA THR A 25 10.65 32.34 21.88
C THR A 25 9.63 33.09 21.01
N ASN A 26 8.40 32.53 21.04
CA ASN A 26 7.02 33.10 21.00
C ASN A 26 6.57 33.73 19.67
N ASP A 27 5.44 33.40 19.03
CA ASP A 27 4.07 33.23 19.52
C ASP A 27 3.24 32.32 18.58
N ALA A 28 2.13 31.81 19.09
CA ALA A 28 1.28 30.78 18.51
C ALA A 28 0.58 31.13 17.18
N LYS A 29 0.65 30.21 16.21
CA LYS A 29 -0.52 29.68 15.47
C LYS A 29 -0.15 28.36 14.79
N SER A 30 -0.56 27.26 15.41
CA SER A 30 -0.41 25.90 14.88
C SER A 30 -1.35 25.71 13.69
N GLU A 31 -0.82 25.77 12.47
CA GLU A 31 -1.50 25.24 11.29
C GLU A 31 -1.12 23.77 11.16
N ALA A 32 -1.93 22.93 11.82
CA ALA A 32 -1.91 21.49 11.63
C ALA A 32 -2.15 21.16 10.15
N PRO A 33 -1.47 20.17 9.56
CA PRO A 33 -1.87 19.67 8.25
C PRO A 33 -3.30 19.15 8.36
N THR A 34 -4.17 19.74 7.56
CA THR A 34 -5.60 19.45 7.49
C THR A 34 -5.82 17.98 7.20
N THR A 35 -6.26 17.25 8.22
CA THR A 35 -6.88 15.94 8.10
C THR A 35 -8.21 16.16 7.38
N ASP A 36 -8.30 15.73 6.12
CA ASP A 36 -9.57 15.65 5.41
C ASP A 36 -10.46 14.58 6.08
N GLU A 37 -11.27 15.03 7.04
CA GLU A 37 -12.38 14.27 7.60
C GLU A 37 -13.50 14.17 6.56
N ASN A 38 -13.47 13.12 5.75
CA ASN A 38 -14.68 12.55 5.14
C ASN A 38 -14.94 11.17 5.75
N THR A 39 -15.64 11.21 6.87
CA THR A 39 -16.23 10.07 7.58
C THR A 39 -17.20 9.30 6.70
N SER A 40 -16.85 8.04 6.41
CA SER A 40 -17.82 6.96 6.18
C SER A 40 -17.15 5.63 6.56
N GLU A 41 -17.59 5.11 7.70
CA GLU A 41 -17.43 3.75 8.24
C GLU A 41 -15.98 3.31 8.52
N ASP A 42 -15.67 3.38 9.81
CA ASP A 42 -14.42 3.19 10.52
C ASP A 42 -14.18 1.71 10.85
N ASP A 43 -13.37 1.06 10.03
CA ASP A 43 -12.35 0.11 10.49
C ASP A 43 -11.02 0.75 10.10
N GLY A 44 -10.10 0.99 11.05
CA GLY A 44 -8.85 1.73 10.85
C GLY A 44 -8.21 1.52 9.48
N LYS A 45 -8.19 2.58 8.65
CA LYS A 45 -7.70 2.51 7.27
C LYS A 45 -6.17 2.72 7.24
N TYR A 46 -5.47 1.87 6.50
CA TYR A 46 -4.04 2.03 6.23
C TYR A 46 -3.74 3.32 5.47
N ALA A 47 -2.56 3.89 5.70
CA ALA A 47 -2.09 5.08 4.98
C ALA A 47 -2.07 4.85 3.46
N LEU A 48 -2.34 5.91 2.69
CA LEU A 48 -2.32 5.84 1.22
C LEU A 48 -0.90 5.55 0.71
N GLY A 49 -0.77 4.61 -0.23
CA GLY A 49 0.53 4.15 -0.72
C GLY A 49 1.31 3.24 0.25
N SER A 50 0.79 2.99 1.44
CA SER A 50 1.37 2.00 2.35
C SER A 50 1.37 0.61 1.74
N LEU A 51 2.44 -0.15 1.99
CA LEU A 51 2.46 -1.57 1.65
C LEU A 51 1.40 -2.36 2.42
N CYS A 52 1.01 -1.89 3.61
CA CYS A 52 -0.05 -2.48 4.41
C CYS A 52 -1.44 -2.28 3.79
N ASN A 53 -1.61 -1.32 2.87
CA ASN A 53 -2.88 -1.16 2.15
C ASN A 53 -3.25 -2.43 1.35
N TYR A 54 -2.24 -3.21 0.95
CA TYR A 54 -2.41 -4.55 0.37
C TYR A 54 -3.24 -5.48 1.25
N CYS A 55 -3.19 -5.35 2.58
CA CYS A 55 -3.94 -6.21 3.48
C CYS A 55 -5.45 -6.04 3.32
N SER A 56 -5.92 -4.87 2.87
CA SER A 56 -7.32 -4.65 2.51
C SER A 56 -7.75 -5.51 1.32
N TYR A 57 -6.81 -5.84 0.43
CA TYR A 57 -7.03 -6.69 -0.74
C TYR A 57 -7.15 -8.18 -0.35
N CYS A 58 -6.74 -8.60 0.84
CA CYS A 58 -6.87 -10.00 1.26
C CYS A 58 -8.32 -10.50 1.29
N LYS A 59 -9.29 -9.60 1.48
CA LYS A 59 -10.73 -9.93 1.30
C LYS A 59 -11.05 -10.41 -0.12
N PHE A 60 -10.32 -9.89 -1.11
CA PHE A 60 -10.46 -10.29 -2.52
C PHE A 60 -9.85 -11.67 -2.82
N CYS A 61 -8.95 -12.19 -1.99
CA CYS A 61 -8.33 -13.50 -2.21
C CYS A 61 -9.35 -14.65 -2.19
N GLN A 62 -10.49 -14.47 -1.52
CA GLN A 62 -11.60 -15.42 -1.59
C GLN A 62 -12.10 -15.62 -3.03
N LEU A 63 -12.05 -14.56 -3.86
CA LEU A 63 -12.41 -14.65 -5.28
C LEU A 63 -11.40 -15.47 -6.09
N CYS A 64 -10.14 -15.45 -5.70
CA CYS A 64 -9.08 -16.17 -6.40
C CYS A 64 -9.26 -17.69 -6.33
N ASP A 65 -9.85 -18.19 -5.23
CA ASP A 65 -10.03 -19.62 -5.00
C ASP A 65 -11.18 -20.21 -5.83
N THR A 66 -12.21 -19.40 -6.15
CA THR A 66 -13.43 -19.86 -6.81
C THR A 66 -13.58 -19.41 -8.26
N ASP A 67 -13.05 -18.24 -8.60
CA ASP A 67 -13.41 -17.55 -9.84
C ASP A 67 -12.23 -17.25 -10.77
N CYS A 68 -10.98 -17.49 -10.35
CA CYS A 68 -9.81 -17.29 -11.21
C CYS A 68 -9.21 -18.63 -11.69
N PRO A 69 -8.66 -18.73 -12.92
CA PRO A 69 -8.71 -17.71 -13.98
C PRO A 69 -10.11 -17.60 -14.61
N CYS A 70 -10.50 -16.39 -15.02
CA CYS A 70 -11.77 -16.17 -15.71
C CYS A 70 -11.68 -15.31 -16.95
N LYS A 71 -12.73 -15.39 -17.76
CA LYS A 71 -12.98 -14.52 -18.91
C LYS A 71 -13.89 -13.38 -18.48
N SER A 72 -13.49 -12.15 -18.79
CA SER A 72 -14.32 -10.96 -18.51
C SER A 72 -15.68 -11.08 -19.17
N THR A 73 -16.74 -10.94 -18.36
CA THR A 73 -18.15 -10.94 -18.78
C THR A 73 -18.92 -9.97 -17.88
N ASP A 74 -20.15 -9.60 -18.23
CA ASP A 74 -20.98 -8.71 -17.41
C ASP A 74 -21.22 -9.26 -15.99
N LYS A 75 -21.18 -10.59 -15.84
CA LYS A 75 -21.30 -11.28 -14.54
C LYS A 75 -19.98 -11.36 -13.77
N LYS A 76 -18.84 -11.17 -14.46
CA LYS A 76 -17.49 -11.21 -13.90
C LYS A 76 -16.64 -10.05 -14.44
N PRO A 77 -16.99 -8.78 -14.15
CA PRO A 77 -16.27 -7.62 -14.69
C PRO A 77 -14.85 -7.48 -14.10
N ASN A 78 -14.63 -8.08 -12.93
CA ASN A 78 -13.38 -7.97 -12.18
C ASN A 78 -12.35 -9.07 -12.49
N CYS A 79 -12.49 -9.81 -13.60
CA CYS A 79 -11.49 -10.81 -14.02
C CYS A 79 -10.09 -10.21 -14.24
N HIS A 80 -9.99 -8.92 -14.57
CA HIS A 80 -8.72 -8.22 -14.69
C HIS A 80 -7.92 -8.19 -13.37
N LEU A 81 -8.58 -8.38 -12.22
CA LEU A 81 -7.95 -8.46 -10.91
C LEU A 81 -7.34 -9.83 -10.61
N CYS A 82 -7.63 -10.88 -11.38
CA CYS A 82 -7.01 -12.20 -11.19
C CYS A 82 -5.47 -12.15 -11.32
N LYS A 83 -4.91 -11.15 -12.02
CA LYS A 83 -3.44 -10.92 -12.10
C LYS A 83 -2.79 -10.72 -10.72
N TYR A 84 -3.58 -10.30 -9.73
CA TYR A 84 -3.12 -10.04 -8.37
C TYR A 84 -3.24 -11.25 -7.44
N CYS A 85 -3.89 -12.35 -7.85
CA CYS A 85 -4.04 -13.55 -7.02
C CYS A 85 -2.71 -14.18 -6.59
N LYS A 86 -1.65 -14.03 -7.41
CA LYS A 86 -0.29 -14.51 -7.07
C LYS A 86 0.28 -13.85 -5.81
N TYR A 87 -0.28 -12.73 -5.38
CA TYR A 87 0.13 -12.02 -4.18
C TYR A 87 -0.60 -12.53 -2.92
N CYS A 88 -1.71 -13.27 -3.04
CA CYS A 88 -2.52 -13.72 -1.90
C CYS A 88 -1.73 -14.53 -0.86
N ARG A 89 -0.65 -15.20 -1.27
CA ARG A 89 0.27 -15.89 -0.36
C ARG A 89 0.89 -14.97 0.72
N PHE A 90 0.88 -13.67 0.49
CA PHE A 90 1.41 -12.67 1.42
C PHE A 90 0.37 -12.18 2.43
N CYS A 91 -0.91 -12.55 2.29
CA CYS A 91 -1.95 -12.16 3.23
C CYS A 91 -1.72 -12.68 4.65
N ASN A 92 -1.07 -13.83 4.80
CA ASN A 92 -0.70 -14.37 6.12
C ASN A 92 0.26 -13.45 6.90
N LEU A 93 0.95 -12.53 6.23
CA LEU A 93 1.86 -11.58 6.87
C LEU A 93 1.12 -10.35 7.42
N CYS A 94 -0.11 -10.09 6.97
CA CYS A 94 -0.83 -8.87 7.27
C CYS A 94 -1.15 -8.72 8.76
N GLU A 95 -1.67 -9.77 9.40
CA GLU A 95 -2.01 -9.72 10.83
C GLU A 95 -0.79 -9.52 11.73
N THR A 96 0.39 -9.95 11.28
CA THR A 96 1.63 -9.86 12.07
C THR A 96 2.41 -8.57 11.82
N VAL A 97 2.39 -8.06 10.58
CA VAL A 97 3.26 -6.96 10.14
C VAL A 97 2.53 -5.62 10.11
N CYS A 98 1.22 -5.64 9.88
CA CYS A 98 0.46 -4.45 9.56
C CYS A 98 -0.55 -4.12 10.65
N THR A 99 -0.52 -2.86 11.07
CA THR A 99 -1.53 -2.26 11.94
C THR A 99 -1.87 -0.89 11.34
N PRO A 100 -3.16 -0.56 11.15
CA PRO A 100 -3.55 0.76 10.64
C PRO A 100 -2.97 1.88 11.50
N GLY A 101 -2.30 2.86 10.88
CA GLY A 101 -1.59 3.93 11.59
C GLY A 101 -0.33 3.48 12.34
N GLY A 102 0.08 2.22 12.18
CA GLY A 102 1.31 1.68 12.75
C GLY A 102 2.57 2.17 12.04
N ILE A 103 3.74 1.90 12.63
CA ILE A 103 5.03 2.39 12.11
C ILE A 103 5.28 1.88 10.67
N ILE A 104 5.05 0.60 10.42
CA ILE A 104 5.23 0.01 9.08
C ILE A 104 4.28 0.63 8.07
N ASP A 105 3.04 0.91 8.49
CA ASP A 105 2.02 1.54 7.65
C ASP A 105 2.45 2.95 7.22
N ILE A 106 2.86 3.78 8.18
CA ILE A 106 3.25 5.18 7.94
C ILE A 106 4.56 5.26 7.15
N VAL A 107 5.60 4.53 7.56
CA VAL A 107 6.92 4.60 6.92
C VAL A 107 6.87 4.09 5.49
N SER A 108 6.18 2.97 5.25
CA SER A 108 6.08 2.43 3.89
C SER A 108 5.29 3.35 2.96
N SER A 109 4.25 4.03 3.48
CA SER A 109 3.53 5.07 2.74
C SER A 109 4.45 6.23 2.34
N ALA A 110 5.26 6.74 3.26
CA ALA A 110 6.20 7.83 2.97
C ALA A 110 7.22 7.43 1.88
N ILE A 111 7.74 6.21 1.96
CA ILE A 111 8.67 5.67 0.96
C ILE A 111 7.97 5.55 -0.40
N TYR A 112 6.80 4.93 -0.46
CA TYR A 112 6.05 4.76 -1.71
C TYR A 112 5.79 6.09 -2.42
N ASN A 113 5.41 7.11 -1.66
CA ASN A 113 5.16 8.45 -2.19
C ASN A 113 6.44 9.12 -2.73
N SER A 114 7.61 8.72 -2.23
CA SER A 114 8.92 9.27 -2.60
C SER A 114 9.60 8.53 -3.78
N ILE A 115 9.09 7.37 -4.21
CA ILE A 115 9.71 6.60 -5.30
C ILE A 115 9.36 7.23 -6.67
N PRO A 116 10.36 7.72 -7.44
CA PRO A 116 10.13 8.37 -8.73
C PRO A 116 9.81 7.38 -9.87
N THR A 117 10.10 6.10 -9.67
CA THR A 117 9.85 5.02 -10.65
C THR A 117 8.37 4.67 -10.80
N PHE A 118 7.54 5.01 -9.82
CA PHE A 118 6.10 4.95 -9.97
C PHE A 118 5.64 6.28 -10.55
N ASP A 119 5.70 6.36 -11.87
CA ASP A 119 5.17 7.49 -12.62
C ASP A 119 3.66 7.65 -12.35
N LYS A 120 3.14 8.82 -12.71
CA LYS A 120 1.75 9.19 -12.45
C LYS A 120 0.75 8.20 -13.07
N GLU A 121 1.03 7.68 -14.27
CA GLU A 121 0.14 6.75 -14.97
C GLU A 121 0.09 5.40 -14.24
N THR A 122 1.24 4.90 -13.80
CA THR A 122 1.31 3.67 -13.00
C THR A 122 0.51 3.80 -11.71
N LYS A 123 0.68 4.91 -10.96
CA LYS A 123 -0.08 5.16 -9.72
C LYS A 123 -1.59 5.21 -9.98
N GLU A 124 -2.03 5.97 -10.99
CA GLU A 124 -3.45 6.06 -11.37
C GLU A 124 -4.05 4.71 -11.78
N SER A 125 -3.27 3.84 -12.45
CA SER A 125 -3.75 2.52 -12.85
C SER A 125 -3.99 1.61 -11.64
N VAL A 126 -3.09 1.66 -10.66
CA VAL A 126 -3.20 0.89 -9.42
C VAL A 126 -4.36 1.39 -8.59
N ASP A 127 -4.52 2.71 -8.45
CA ASP A 127 -5.62 3.31 -7.69
C ASP A 127 -6.98 2.94 -8.30
N LYS A 128 -7.11 2.98 -9.65
CA LYS A 128 -8.32 2.54 -10.35
C LYS A 128 -8.64 1.05 -10.11
N ASP A 129 -7.62 0.18 -10.17
CA ASP A 129 -7.79 -1.24 -9.88
C ASP A 129 -8.26 -1.47 -8.42
N ILE A 130 -7.70 -0.71 -7.47
CA ILE A 130 -8.10 -0.76 -6.05
C ILE A 130 -9.55 -0.30 -5.86
N GLU A 131 -9.94 0.82 -6.47
CA GLU A 131 -11.31 1.32 -6.39
C GLU A 131 -12.32 0.34 -6.98
N SER A 132 -12.03 -0.24 -8.15
CA SER A 132 -12.88 -1.27 -8.78
C SER A 132 -13.02 -2.49 -7.88
N ALA A 133 -11.92 -2.95 -7.28
CA ALA A 133 -11.94 -4.08 -6.35
C ALA A 133 -12.83 -3.79 -5.13
N ARG A 134 -12.68 -2.60 -4.51
CA ARG A 134 -13.48 -2.17 -3.36
C ARG A 134 -14.96 -2.13 -3.69
N LYS A 135 -15.32 -1.56 -4.84
CA LYS A 135 -16.72 -1.51 -5.29
C LYS A 135 -17.31 -2.92 -5.44
N TRP A 136 -16.58 -3.81 -6.09
CA TRP A 136 -17.06 -5.18 -6.30
C TRP A 136 -17.19 -5.96 -5.00
N ILE A 137 -16.22 -5.84 -4.09
CA ILE A 137 -16.31 -6.43 -2.74
C ILE A 137 -17.60 -5.95 -2.08
N LYS A 138 -17.86 -4.63 -2.04
CA LYS A 138 -19.07 -4.08 -1.40
C LYS A 138 -20.38 -4.56 -2.04
N GLU A 139 -20.40 -4.80 -3.34
CA GLU A 139 -21.61 -5.18 -4.07
C GLU A 139 -21.88 -6.70 -4.07
N TYR A 140 -20.85 -7.53 -3.95
CA TYR A 140 -20.95 -8.98 -4.20
C TYR A 140 -20.40 -9.87 -3.08
N LEU A 141 -19.75 -9.31 -2.07
CA LEU A 141 -19.21 -10.02 -0.89
C LEU A 141 -19.71 -9.38 0.40
#